data_AF-A0A5D0WKI4-F1
#
_entry.id   AF-A0A5D0WKI4-F1
#
_cell.length_a   1.000
_cell.length_b   1.000
_cell.length_c   1.000
_cell.angle_alpha   90.00
_cell.angle_beta   90.00
_cell.angle_gamma   90.00
#
_symmetry.space_group_name_H-M   'P 1'
#
loop_
_entity.id
_entity.type
_entity.pdbx_description
1 polymer ?
#
loop_
_entity_poly.entity_id
_entity_poly.type
_entity_poly.pdbx_seq_one_letter_code
_entity_poly.pdbx_strand_id
1 'polypeptide(L)'
;MKKNSIKNTCVSLALALCLGLLPGTVMAEEAELDLTEIAQAVETTETSAALPSLFTARTTAPGADNTYFFASNPYSQGGYGLPNCTAYAFGRAYEILGTTPNLAMGNANSWWAYNQNTGYYPSGSTPKLGAVICWGGSSDGHVAIVEAINGDTVTLSESTYSGIYFQNYTYTIGAEDATSVGGFQGYIYIGDYIDAASDVTPPSLSDVLVTDYQDEGIKVTALVSDDLSGIGSVYFPVWTENNGQDDLIWHEGTVDGNVASCYIPYSDHNTELGDYNVHIYAYDNAGHYTMTGTTITKADTFTSLGKVALES
;
A
#
# COMPACT_ATOMS: atom_id res chain seq x y z
N MET A 1 16.07 38.41 -16.84
CA MET A 1 15.44 38.57 -15.51
C MET A 1 16.07 37.57 -14.57
N LYS A 2 16.37 38.01 -13.35
CA LYS A 2 17.31 37.42 -12.38
C LYS A 2 16.79 36.10 -11.80
N LYS A 3 17.66 35.08 -11.70
CA LYS A 3 17.47 33.92 -10.82
C LYS A 3 17.72 34.37 -9.38
N ASN A 4 16.72 34.23 -8.51
CA ASN A 4 16.87 34.48 -7.08
C ASN A 4 17.49 33.25 -6.42
N SER A 5 18.64 33.47 -5.80
CA SER A 5 19.32 32.57 -4.87
C SER A 5 18.67 32.77 -3.49
N ILE A 6 18.15 31.69 -2.90
CA ILE A 6 17.77 31.65 -1.48
C ILE A 6 19.00 31.16 -0.72
N LYS A 7 19.56 32.03 0.10
CA LYS A 7 20.64 31.74 1.06
C LYS A 7 20.00 31.24 2.35
N ASN A 8 20.28 30.00 2.75
CA ASN A 8 20.15 29.62 4.16
C ASN A 8 21.44 29.96 4.87
N THR A 9 21.30 30.76 5.92
CA THR A 9 22.37 31.31 6.74
C THR A 9 22.39 30.49 8.02
N CYS A 10 23.45 29.73 8.27
CA CYS A 10 23.73 29.23 9.61
C CYS A 10 25.03 29.87 10.09
N VAL A 11 24.86 30.63 11.16
CA VAL A 11 25.89 31.35 11.90
C VAL A 11 26.54 30.35 12.85
N SER A 12 27.85 30.16 12.73
CA SER A 12 28.65 29.49 13.76
C SER A 12 29.76 30.45 14.20
N LEU A 13 29.60 30.94 15.42
CA LEU A 13 30.49 31.83 16.13
C LEU A 13 31.75 31.05 16.53
N ALA A 14 32.86 31.26 15.84
CA ALA A 14 34.15 30.67 16.21
C ALA A 14 34.81 31.49 17.34
N LEU A 15 34.81 30.94 18.55
CA LEU A 15 35.64 31.42 19.65
C LEU A 15 37.03 30.77 19.53
N ALA A 16 38.04 31.59 19.31
CA ALA A 16 39.43 31.15 19.18
C ALA A 16 39.99 30.66 20.52
N LEU A 17 40.52 29.43 20.54
CA LEU A 17 41.59 29.04 21.47
C LEU A 17 42.73 28.39 20.66
N CYS A 18 43.81 29.14 20.49
CA CYS A 18 45.07 28.63 19.96
C CYS A 18 45.71 27.64 20.94
N LEU A 19 45.83 26.36 20.58
CA LEU A 19 46.89 25.49 21.10
C LEU A 19 47.36 24.50 20.01
N GLY A 20 48.66 24.64 19.69
CA GLY A 20 49.58 23.65 19.11
C GLY A 20 49.06 22.58 18.15
N LEU A 21 49.30 22.79 16.85
CA LEU A 21 49.35 21.72 15.85
C LEU A 21 50.52 20.76 16.16
N LEU A 22 50.21 19.50 16.44
CA LEU A 22 51.14 18.39 16.21
C LEU A 22 50.89 17.83 14.80
N PRO A 23 51.91 17.64 13.96
CA PRO A 23 51.75 17.05 12.64
C PRO A 23 51.63 15.53 12.75
N GLY A 24 50.50 14.94 12.32
CA GLY A 24 50.44 13.48 12.17
C GLY A 24 49.08 12.78 12.23
N THR A 25 47.96 13.47 12.39
CA THR A 25 46.63 12.83 12.32
C THR A 25 46.03 13.01 10.93
N VAL A 26 46.04 11.94 10.14
CA VAL A 26 45.12 11.80 9.01
C VAL A 26 43.75 11.60 9.65
N MET A 27 42.93 12.65 9.71
CA MET A 27 41.52 12.47 10.00
C MET A 27 40.94 11.63 8.87
N ALA A 28 40.27 10.53 9.22
CA ALA A 28 39.45 9.82 8.27
C ALA A 28 38.44 10.83 7.71
N GLU A 29 38.51 11.07 6.42
CA GLU A 29 37.56 11.90 5.70
C GLU A 29 36.21 11.19 5.82
N GLU A 30 35.26 11.82 6.53
CA GLU A 30 33.88 11.34 6.58
C GLU A 30 33.39 11.26 5.14
N ALA A 31 33.08 10.05 4.68
CA ALA A 31 32.51 9.86 3.37
C ALA A 31 31.19 10.63 3.33
N GLU A 32 31.09 11.66 2.47
CA GLU A 32 29.82 12.33 2.21
C GLU A 32 28.82 11.26 1.75
N LEU A 33 27.75 11.08 2.52
CA LEU A 33 26.63 10.23 2.14
C LEU A 33 26.02 10.83 0.86
N ASP A 34 26.18 10.12 -0.26
CA ASP A 34 25.58 10.52 -1.53
C ASP A 34 24.07 10.21 -1.49
N LEU A 35 23.29 11.20 -1.08
CA LEU A 35 21.83 11.12 -1.00
C LEU A 35 21.15 11.43 -2.35
N THR A 36 21.91 11.61 -3.44
CA THR A 36 21.32 12.06 -4.71
C THR A 36 20.44 11.01 -5.38
N GLU A 37 20.73 9.72 -5.21
CA GLU A 37 19.89 8.62 -5.74
C GLU A 37 18.53 8.55 -5.02
N ILE A 38 18.50 8.75 -3.70
CA ILE A 38 17.25 8.79 -2.92
C ILE A 38 16.44 10.03 -3.29
N ALA A 39 17.09 11.19 -3.42
CA ALA A 39 16.42 12.42 -3.83
C ALA A 39 15.82 12.33 -5.24
N GLN A 40 16.49 11.65 -6.18
CA GLN A 40 15.95 11.37 -7.53
C GLN A 40 14.81 10.34 -7.51
N ALA A 41 14.87 9.33 -6.65
CA ALA A 41 13.78 8.37 -6.48
C ALA A 41 12.50 9.05 -5.93
N VAL A 42 12.66 10.02 -5.01
CA VAL A 42 11.55 10.83 -4.47
C VAL A 42 10.99 11.83 -5.50
N GLU A 43 11.80 12.32 -6.44
CA GLU A 43 11.32 13.27 -7.47
C GLU A 43 10.62 12.58 -8.66
N THR A 44 10.87 11.27 -8.87
CA THR A 44 10.26 10.49 -9.96
C THR A 44 8.90 9.87 -9.62
N THR A 45 8.49 9.87 -8.35
CA THR A 45 7.18 9.35 -7.90
C THR A 45 5.98 10.17 -8.35
N GLU A 46 6.17 11.42 -8.78
CA GLU A 46 5.08 12.33 -9.20
C GLU A 46 4.45 11.97 -10.57
N THR A 47 4.96 10.95 -11.29
CA THR A 47 4.45 10.59 -12.63
C THR A 47 4.23 9.08 -12.86
N SER A 48 4.14 8.26 -11.81
CA SER A 48 3.75 6.85 -11.96
C SER A 48 2.23 6.71 -11.93
N ALA A 49 1.67 5.88 -12.82
CA ALA A 49 0.25 5.53 -12.77
C ALA A 49 -0.04 4.79 -11.45
N ALA A 50 -1.16 5.09 -10.79
CA ALA A 50 -1.55 4.39 -9.56
C ALA A 50 -1.72 2.90 -9.84
N LEU A 51 -1.14 2.06 -8.97
CA LEU A 51 -1.30 0.61 -9.02
C LEU A 51 -2.74 0.20 -8.71
N PRO A 52 -3.21 -0.95 -9.23
CA PRO A 52 -4.53 -1.46 -8.89
C PRO A 52 -4.60 -1.84 -7.41
N SER A 53 -5.80 -1.72 -6.83
CA SER A 53 -6.06 -2.16 -5.46
C SER A 53 -6.38 -3.66 -5.41
N LEU A 54 -6.07 -4.32 -4.30
CA LEU A 54 -6.47 -5.73 -4.14
C LEU A 54 -7.98 -5.88 -4.02
N PHE A 55 -8.52 -6.85 -4.75
CA PHE A 55 -9.92 -7.21 -4.70
C PHE A 55 -10.15 -8.37 -3.73
N THR A 56 -11.05 -8.20 -2.75
CA THR A 56 -11.54 -9.31 -1.93
C THR A 56 -12.91 -9.75 -2.40
N ALA A 57 -12.99 -10.94 -3.00
CA ALA A 57 -14.24 -11.52 -3.50
C ALA A 57 -15.25 -11.82 -2.39
N ARG A 58 -16.53 -11.54 -2.65
CA ARG A 58 -17.64 -11.92 -1.77
C ARG A 58 -18.23 -13.27 -2.17
N THR A 59 -18.07 -14.26 -1.30
CA THR A 59 -18.59 -15.63 -1.48
C THR A 59 -19.76 -15.98 -0.55
N THR A 60 -20.17 -15.03 0.30
CA THR A 60 -21.25 -15.20 1.28
C THR A 60 -22.14 -13.95 1.34
N ALA A 61 -23.37 -14.14 1.79
CA ALA A 61 -24.33 -13.07 1.97
C ALA A 61 -23.78 -11.98 2.92
N PRO A 62 -24.15 -10.70 2.73
CA PRO A 62 -23.76 -9.64 3.66
C PRO A 62 -24.35 -9.90 5.05
N GLY A 63 -23.53 -9.73 6.08
CA GLY A 63 -23.97 -9.78 7.47
C GLY A 63 -24.95 -8.64 7.77
N ALA A 64 -25.95 -8.86 8.62
CA ALA A 64 -26.99 -7.89 8.92
C ALA A 64 -26.48 -6.58 9.56
N ASP A 65 -25.26 -6.61 10.11
CA ASP A 65 -24.52 -5.49 10.68
C ASP A 65 -23.76 -4.65 9.63
N ASN A 66 -23.65 -5.14 8.39
CA ASN A 66 -22.95 -4.43 7.33
C ASN A 66 -23.75 -3.21 6.85
N THR A 67 -23.35 -2.03 7.31
CA THR A 67 -24.06 -0.78 7.04
C THR A 67 -24.19 -0.46 5.55
N TYR A 68 -23.24 -0.88 4.71
CA TYR A 68 -23.25 -0.60 3.27
C TYR A 68 -24.42 -1.27 2.54
N PHE A 69 -24.91 -2.40 3.03
CA PHE A 69 -26.09 -3.09 2.48
C PHE A 69 -27.39 -2.65 3.17
N PHE A 70 -27.30 -2.13 4.39
CA PHE A 70 -28.47 -1.78 5.21
C PHE A 70 -28.51 -0.29 5.56
N ALA A 71 -28.01 0.11 6.74
CA ALA A 71 -28.24 1.44 7.31
C ALA A 71 -27.78 2.61 6.43
N SER A 72 -26.69 2.44 5.68
CA SER A 72 -26.11 3.46 4.79
C SER A 72 -26.57 3.32 3.34
N ASN A 73 -27.30 2.25 3.01
CA ASN A 73 -27.72 1.98 1.64
C ASN A 73 -28.98 2.79 1.29
N PRO A 74 -28.94 3.70 0.30
CA PRO A 74 -30.10 4.51 -0.07
C PRO A 74 -31.32 3.69 -0.52
N TYR A 75 -31.12 2.50 -1.10
CA TYR A 75 -32.23 1.60 -1.47
C TYR A 75 -32.92 1.03 -0.23
N SER A 76 -32.14 0.61 0.76
CA SER A 76 -32.66 0.11 2.04
C SER A 76 -33.37 1.21 2.83
N GLN A 77 -32.83 2.42 2.85
CA GLN A 77 -33.48 3.60 3.46
C GLN A 77 -34.80 3.95 2.77
N GLY A 78 -34.88 3.75 1.45
CA GLY A 78 -36.09 3.96 0.66
C GLY A 78 -37.14 2.84 0.76
N GLY A 79 -36.89 1.77 1.53
CA GLY A 79 -37.80 0.63 1.68
C GLY A 79 -37.70 -0.44 0.58
N TYR A 80 -36.67 -0.37 -0.25
CA TYR A 80 -36.41 -1.31 -1.36
C TYR A 80 -35.06 -2.04 -1.19
N GLY A 81 -34.70 -2.34 0.06
CA GLY A 81 -33.48 -3.08 0.40
C GLY A 81 -33.49 -4.54 -0.06
N LEU A 82 -32.53 -5.32 0.42
CA LEU A 82 -32.44 -6.75 0.09
C LEU A 82 -33.72 -7.52 0.49
N PRO A 83 -34.15 -8.51 -0.30
CA PRO A 83 -33.53 -9.01 -1.55
C PRO A 83 -33.91 -8.17 -2.78
N ASN A 84 -32.91 -7.61 -3.46
CA ASN A 84 -33.04 -6.75 -4.64
C ASN A 84 -31.68 -6.57 -5.33
N CYS A 85 -31.61 -6.67 -6.66
CA CYS A 85 -30.37 -6.59 -7.42
C CYS A 85 -29.67 -5.22 -7.31
N THR A 86 -30.41 -4.11 -7.40
CA THR A 86 -29.82 -2.76 -7.32
C THR A 86 -29.39 -2.42 -5.89
N ALA A 87 -30.20 -2.80 -4.89
CA ALA A 87 -29.80 -2.63 -3.48
C ALA A 87 -28.52 -3.41 -3.15
N TYR A 88 -28.43 -4.66 -3.63
CA TYR A 88 -27.25 -5.50 -3.46
C TYR A 88 -26.02 -4.93 -4.16
N ALA A 89 -26.11 -4.67 -5.47
CA ALA A 89 -24.98 -4.18 -6.25
C ALA A 89 -24.49 -2.82 -5.74
N PHE A 90 -25.41 -1.93 -5.33
CA PHE A 90 -25.03 -0.65 -4.73
C PHE A 90 -24.32 -0.84 -3.40
N GLY A 91 -24.85 -1.71 -2.52
CA GLY A 91 -24.23 -1.99 -1.23
C GLY A 91 -22.85 -2.64 -1.36
N ARG A 92 -22.70 -3.57 -2.31
CA ARG A 92 -21.43 -4.21 -2.60
C ARG A 92 -20.43 -3.23 -3.21
N ALA A 93 -20.84 -2.37 -4.14
CA ALA A 93 -19.99 -1.31 -4.67
C ALA A 93 -19.55 -0.32 -3.57
N TYR A 94 -20.46 0.03 -2.65
CA TYR A 94 -20.14 0.87 -1.50
C TYR A 94 -19.12 0.20 -0.57
N GLU A 95 -19.31 -1.09 -0.28
CA GLU A 95 -18.33 -1.87 0.49
C GLU A 95 -16.94 -1.90 -0.18
N ILE A 96 -16.88 -2.12 -1.50
CA ILE A 96 -15.63 -2.14 -2.26
C ILE A 96 -14.92 -0.77 -2.21
N LEU A 97 -15.67 0.32 -2.40
CA LEU A 97 -15.12 1.67 -2.48
C LEU A 97 -14.83 2.31 -1.11
N GLY A 98 -15.40 1.77 -0.03
CA GLY A 98 -15.43 2.41 1.30
C GLY A 98 -16.20 3.74 1.35
N THR A 99 -16.69 4.23 0.22
CA THR A 99 -17.36 5.53 0.03
C THR A 99 -18.58 5.37 -0.87
N THR A 100 -19.54 6.29 -0.77
CA THR A 100 -20.82 6.17 -1.47
C THR A 100 -20.61 6.15 -3.00
N PRO A 101 -21.05 5.10 -3.72
CA PRO A 101 -20.85 5.00 -5.15
C PRO A 101 -21.74 5.98 -5.92
N ASN A 102 -21.19 6.55 -7.00
CA ASN A 102 -21.95 7.39 -7.95
C ASN A 102 -22.68 6.52 -8.99
N LEU A 103 -23.46 5.56 -8.51
CA LEU A 103 -24.27 4.66 -9.33
C LEU A 103 -25.73 5.15 -9.39
N ALA A 104 -26.46 4.69 -10.40
CA ALA A 104 -27.85 5.12 -10.58
C ALA A 104 -28.74 4.69 -9.40
N MET A 105 -29.78 5.50 -9.17
CA MET A 105 -30.90 5.13 -8.31
C MET A 105 -32.05 4.53 -9.15
N GLY A 106 -32.82 3.61 -8.56
CA GLY A 106 -34.00 3.00 -9.21
C GLY A 106 -33.71 1.63 -9.82
N ASN A 107 -34.27 1.37 -11.00
CA ASN A 107 -34.21 0.06 -11.65
C ASN A 107 -32.84 -0.18 -12.31
N ALA A 108 -32.47 -1.45 -12.44
CA ALA A 108 -31.18 -1.87 -12.98
C ALA A 108 -30.96 -1.46 -14.45
N ASN A 109 -32.01 -1.49 -15.29
CA ASN A 109 -31.89 -1.13 -16.70
C ASN A 109 -31.49 0.33 -16.97
N SER A 110 -31.61 1.24 -15.99
CA SER A 110 -31.15 2.62 -16.12
C SER A 110 -29.69 2.82 -15.73
N TRP A 111 -29.05 1.86 -15.06
CA TRP A 111 -27.69 2.02 -14.53
C TRP A 111 -26.66 2.29 -15.63
N TRP A 112 -26.71 1.51 -16.71
CA TRP A 112 -25.82 1.69 -17.86
C TRP A 112 -25.97 3.09 -18.47
N ALA A 113 -27.18 3.46 -18.88
CA ALA A 113 -27.44 4.75 -19.52
C ALA A 113 -27.10 5.93 -18.60
N TYR A 114 -27.38 5.81 -17.30
CA TYR A 114 -26.98 6.81 -16.30
C TYR A 114 -25.46 7.01 -16.28
N ASN A 115 -24.69 5.92 -16.23
CA ASN A 115 -23.23 6.02 -16.23
C ASN A 115 -22.70 6.59 -17.56
N GLN A 116 -23.26 6.18 -18.70
CA GLN A 116 -22.88 6.73 -20.00
C GLN A 116 -23.15 8.24 -20.12
N ASN A 117 -24.25 8.71 -19.53
CA ASN A 117 -24.64 10.13 -19.59
C ASN A 117 -23.85 11.01 -18.62
N THR A 118 -23.45 10.47 -17.47
CA THR A 118 -22.74 11.21 -16.41
C THR A 118 -21.23 11.12 -16.55
N GLY A 119 -20.72 9.99 -17.03
CA GLY A 119 -19.29 9.71 -17.13
C GLY A 119 -18.60 9.51 -15.79
N TYR A 120 -19.34 9.17 -14.71
CA TYR A 120 -18.76 8.99 -13.38
C TYR A 120 -17.72 7.88 -13.32
N TYR A 121 -17.97 6.78 -14.03
CA TYR A 121 -17.05 5.66 -14.12
C TYR A 121 -16.75 5.30 -15.58
N PRO A 122 -15.51 4.87 -15.88
CA PRO A 122 -15.21 4.19 -17.13
C PRO A 122 -16.12 2.97 -17.33
N SER A 123 -16.38 2.60 -18.58
CA SER A 123 -17.22 1.46 -18.92
C SER A 123 -16.72 0.74 -20.17
N GLY A 124 -17.15 -0.50 -20.36
CA GLY A 124 -16.79 -1.28 -21.55
C GLY A 124 -17.43 -2.66 -21.57
N SER A 125 -16.85 -3.57 -22.35
CA SER A 125 -17.40 -4.92 -22.60
C SER A 125 -16.53 -6.05 -22.06
N THR A 126 -15.47 -5.75 -21.33
CA THR A 126 -14.54 -6.75 -20.79
C THR A 126 -14.78 -6.88 -19.28
N PRO A 127 -14.96 -8.08 -18.73
CA PRO A 127 -15.12 -8.25 -17.29
C PRO A 127 -13.84 -7.79 -16.57
N LYS A 128 -14.02 -7.09 -15.45
CA LYS A 128 -12.96 -6.70 -14.51
C LYS A 128 -13.45 -6.94 -13.09
N LEU A 129 -12.55 -7.27 -12.16
CA LEU A 129 -12.91 -7.44 -10.76
C LEU A 129 -13.56 -6.18 -10.19
N GLY A 130 -14.59 -6.37 -9.37
CA GLY A 130 -15.39 -5.30 -8.79
C GLY A 130 -16.32 -4.57 -9.76
N ALA A 131 -16.24 -4.84 -11.07
CA ALA A 131 -17.09 -4.17 -12.04
C ALA A 131 -18.58 -4.52 -11.84
N VAL A 132 -19.45 -3.55 -12.12
CA VAL A 132 -20.90 -3.77 -12.17
C VAL A 132 -21.28 -4.23 -13.57
N ILE A 133 -21.74 -5.45 -13.72
CA ILE A 133 -22.32 -5.94 -14.98
C ILE A 133 -23.79 -5.51 -15.08
N CYS A 134 -24.21 -5.04 -16.27
CA CYS A 134 -25.53 -4.44 -16.51
C CYS A 134 -26.31 -5.16 -17.62
N TRP A 135 -27.59 -5.45 -17.37
CA TRP A 135 -28.54 -5.99 -18.34
C TRP A 135 -29.81 -5.15 -18.43
N GLY A 136 -30.30 -4.96 -19.66
CA GLY A 136 -31.50 -4.19 -19.97
C GLY A 136 -32.62 -4.97 -20.66
N GLY A 137 -32.53 -6.31 -20.75
CA GLY A 137 -33.47 -7.14 -21.51
C GLY A 137 -34.88 -7.25 -20.91
N SER A 138 -35.10 -6.78 -19.69
CA SER A 138 -36.42 -6.73 -19.02
C SER A 138 -36.86 -5.30 -18.67
N SER A 139 -38.11 -5.14 -18.23
CA SER A 139 -38.69 -3.85 -17.78
C SER A 139 -37.90 -3.18 -16.67
N ASP A 140 -37.21 -3.96 -15.85
CA ASP A 140 -36.48 -3.50 -14.68
C ASP A 140 -34.97 -3.71 -14.83
N GLY A 141 -34.55 -4.52 -15.81
CA GLY A 141 -33.15 -4.93 -16.02
C GLY A 141 -32.62 -5.84 -14.92
N HIS A 142 -31.30 -6.01 -14.90
CA HIS A 142 -30.58 -6.68 -13.82
C HIS A 142 -29.16 -6.11 -13.69
N VAL A 143 -28.59 -6.16 -12.49
CA VAL A 143 -27.19 -5.80 -12.22
C VAL A 143 -26.59 -6.76 -11.20
N ALA A 144 -25.30 -7.02 -11.33
CA ALA A 144 -24.51 -7.86 -10.43
C ALA A 144 -23.07 -7.33 -10.33
N ILE A 145 -22.29 -7.86 -9.39
CA ILE A 145 -20.87 -7.49 -9.22
C ILE A 145 -19.97 -8.65 -9.66
N VAL A 146 -18.93 -8.34 -10.43
CA VAL A 146 -17.88 -9.30 -10.81
C VAL A 146 -16.98 -9.56 -9.60
N GLU A 147 -17.02 -10.77 -9.07
CA GLU A 147 -16.25 -11.15 -7.88
C GLU A 147 -14.95 -11.91 -8.20
N ALA A 148 -14.93 -12.69 -9.28
CA ALA A 148 -13.73 -13.43 -9.68
C ALA A 148 -13.69 -13.64 -11.19
N ILE A 149 -12.48 -13.71 -11.75
CA ILE A 149 -12.23 -14.03 -13.15
C ILE A 149 -11.16 -15.13 -13.19
N ASN A 150 -11.54 -16.33 -13.64
CA ASN A 150 -10.66 -17.48 -13.68
C ASN A 150 -10.60 -18.00 -15.12
N GLY A 151 -9.54 -17.63 -15.84
CA GLY A 151 -9.42 -17.94 -17.27
C GLY A 151 -10.54 -17.30 -18.08
N ASP A 152 -11.39 -18.12 -18.67
CA ASP A 152 -12.54 -17.71 -19.48
C ASP A 152 -13.86 -17.67 -18.69
N THR A 153 -13.82 -17.82 -17.37
CA THR A 153 -15.01 -17.79 -16.52
C THR A 153 -15.05 -16.57 -15.61
N VAL A 154 -16.26 -16.05 -15.40
CA VAL A 154 -16.54 -14.92 -14.51
C VAL A 154 -17.53 -15.38 -13.45
N THR A 155 -17.20 -15.14 -12.19
CA THR A 155 -18.11 -15.37 -11.06
C THR A 155 -18.68 -14.03 -10.60
N LEU A 156 -20.00 -13.97 -10.50
CA LEU A 156 -20.76 -12.83 -10.04
C LEU A 156 -21.19 -13.03 -8.58
N SER A 157 -21.49 -11.94 -7.89
CA SER A 157 -22.38 -11.95 -6.74
C SER A 157 -23.60 -11.09 -7.02
N GLU A 158 -24.76 -11.56 -6.56
CA GLU A 158 -26.03 -10.89 -6.84
C GLU A 158 -27.14 -11.23 -5.83
N SER A 159 -28.22 -10.47 -5.94
CA SER A 159 -29.52 -10.67 -5.27
C SER A 159 -30.62 -10.45 -6.30
N THR A 160 -31.83 -10.98 -6.09
CA THR A 160 -32.96 -10.76 -7.00
C THR A 160 -34.20 -10.26 -6.25
N TYR A 161 -35.00 -9.41 -6.91
CA TYR A 161 -36.17 -8.79 -6.28
C TYR A 161 -37.17 -9.84 -5.77
N SER A 162 -37.44 -9.82 -4.46
CA SER A 162 -38.34 -10.77 -3.78
C SER A 162 -37.99 -12.25 -3.98
N GLY A 163 -36.75 -12.55 -4.38
CA GLY A 163 -36.32 -13.90 -4.71
C GLY A 163 -35.09 -14.31 -3.91
N ILE A 164 -33.96 -14.39 -4.62
CA ILE A 164 -32.70 -14.90 -4.09
C ILE A 164 -32.05 -13.80 -3.25
N TYR A 165 -31.83 -14.11 -1.97
CA TYR A 165 -31.21 -13.17 -1.05
C TYR A 165 -29.76 -12.86 -1.43
N PHE A 166 -28.99 -13.91 -1.71
CA PHE A 166 -27.62 -13.84 -2.18
C PHE A 166 -27.31 -15.11 -2.96
N GLN A 167 -26.57 -14.98 -4.06
CA GLN A 167 -25.90 -16.10 -4.68
C GLN A 167 -24.62 -15.66 -5.36
N ASN A 168 -23.71 -16.63 -5.54
CA ASN A 168 -22.68 -16.53 -6.56
C ASN A 168 -23.11 -17.34 -7.78
N TYR A 169 -22.89 -16.77 -8.96
CA TYR A 169 -23.23 -17.39 -10.23
C TYR A 169 -22.07 -17.23 -11.21
N THR A 170 -21.72 -18.30 -11.93
CA THR A 170 -20.58 -18.30 -12.86
C THR A 170 -21.05 -18.46 -14.30
N TYR A 171 -20.46 -17.69 -15.21
CA TYR A 171 -20.65 -17.83 -16.65
C TYR A 171 -19.31 -17.81 -17.40
N THR A 172 -19.33 -18.26 -18.65
CA THR A 172 -18.18 -18.18 -19.56
C THR A 172 -18.22 -16.86 -20.33
N ILE A 173 -17.09 -16.17 -20.43
CA ILE A 173 -16.92 -14.92 -21.19
C ILE A 173 -17.45 -15.11 -22.62
N GLY A 174 -18.24 -14.16 -23.09
CA GLY A 174 -18.98 -14.25 -24.36
C GLY A 174 -20.42 -14.76 -24.22
N ALA A 175 -20.80 -15.28 -23.04
CA ALA A 175 -22.17 -15.69 -22.72
C ALA A 175 -22.95 -14.65 -21.89
N GLU A 176 -22.49 -13.39 -21.83
CA GLU A 176 -23.05 -12.34 -20.97
C GLU A 176 -24.55 -12.14 -21.23
N ASP A 177 -24.97 -12.12 -22.50
CA ASP A 177 -26.37 -11.91 -22.85
C ASP A 177 -27.28 -13.04 -22.36
N ALA A 178 -26.82 -14.29 -22.42
CA ALA A 178 -27.59 -15.46 -22.00
C ALA A 178 -27.55 -15.71 -20.47
N THR A 179 -26.75 -14.95 -19.72
CA THR A 179 -26.48 -15.18 -18.30
C THR A 179 -27.62 -14.73 -17.38
N SER A 180 -28.40 -13.73 -17.79
CA SER A 180 -29.46 -13.15 -16.97
C SER A 180 -30.70 -12.83 -17.81
N VAL A 181 -31.33 -11.68 -17.60
CA VAL A 181 -32.55 -11.24 -18.26
C VAL A 181 -32.38 -10.88 -19.75
N GLY A 182 -31.23 -11.19 -20.37
CA GLY A 182 -30.91 -10.74 -21.72
C GLY A 182 -30.55 -9.26 -21.80
N GLY A 183 -30.18 -8.80 -23.00
CA GLY A 183 -29.86 -7.42 -23.28
C GLY A 183 -28.64 -6.94 -22.50
N PHE A 184 -27.54 -7.69 -22.55
CA PHE A 184 -26.27 -7.28 -21.97
C PHE A 184 -25.85 -5.90 -22.49
N GLN A 185 -25.59 -4.97 -21.57
CA GLN A 185 -25.26 -3.57 -21.90
C GLN A 185 -23.77 -3.29 -21.78
N GLY A 186 -23.10 -3.93 -20.83
CA GLY A 186 -21.67 -3.75 -20.55
C GLY A 186 -21.33 -3.87 -19.06
N TYR A 187 -20.10 -3.48 -18.73
CA TYR A 187 -19.55 -3.39 -17.39
C TYR A 187 -19.21 -1.94 -17.04
N ILE A 188 -19.59 -1.51 -15.84
CA ILE A 188 -19.19 -0.23 -15.24
C ILE A 188 -18.00 -0.50 -14.32
N TYR A 189 -16.86 0.14 -14.58
CA TYR A 189 -15.61 -0.08 -13.86
C TYR A 189 -15.51 0.90 -12.68
N ILE A 190 -15.93 0.47 -11.50
CA ILE A 190 -15.96 1.32 -10.30
C ILE A 190 -14.58 1.54 -9.66
N GLY A 191 -13.57 0.80 -10.09
CA GLY A 191 -12.17 0.97 -9.71
C GLY A 191 -11.28 0.06 -10.55
N ASP A 192 -9.97 0.09 -10.29
CA ASP A 192 -8.99 -0.80 -10.92
C ASP A 192 -8.50 -1.80 -9.86
N TYR A 193 -8.94 -3.04 -10.01
CA TYR A 193 -8.69 -4.08 -9.03
C TYR A 193 -8.09 -5.33 -9.65
N ILE A 194 -7.18 -5.95 -8.90
CA ILE A 194 -6.55 -7.23 -9.23
C ILE A 194 -6.88 -8.29 -8.18
N ASP A 195 -6.79 -9.55 -8.56
CA ASP A 195 -6.83 -10.65 -7.62
C ASP A 195 -5.45 -10.74 -6.96
N ALA A 196 -5.40 -10.83 -5.63
CA ALA A 196 -4.14 -11.09 -4.93
C ALA A 196 -3.44 -12.35 -5.46
N ALA A 197 -4.22 -13.38 -5.84
CA ALA A 197 -3.68 -14.61 -6.42
C ALA A 197 -3.11 -14.45 -7.85
N SER A 198 -3.37 -13.32 -8.51
CA SER A 198 -2.79 -13.00 -9.83
C SER A 198 -1.39 -12.42 -9.71
N ASP A 199 -1.06 -11.85 -8.55
CA ASP A 199 0.31 -11.49 -8.22
C ASP A 199 1.05 -12.73 -7.74
N VAL A 200 2.23 -12.96 -8.29
CA VAL A 200 3.10 -14.10 -7.97
C VAL A 200 4.56 -13.65 -7.85
N THR A 201 4.80 -12.34 -7.96
CA THR A 201 6.13 -11.75 -8.00
C THR A 201 6.38 -11.04 -6.68
N PRO A 202 7.42 -11.42 -5.92
CA PRO A 202 7.78 -10.70 -4.71
C PRO A 202 8.15 -9.23 -4.99
N PRO A 203 7.97 -8.32 -4.01
CA PRO A 203 8.43 -6.95 -4.12
C PRO A 203 9.95 -6.90 -4.24
N SER A 204 10.50 -5.78 -4.73
CA SER A 204 11.93 -5.52 -4.80
C SER A 204 12.41 -4.62 -3.66
N LEU A 205 13.66 -4.85 -3.22
CA LEU A 205 14.36 -4.07 -2.20
C LEU A 205 15.75 -3.70 -2.71
N SER A 206 16.13 -2.43 -2.63
CA SER A 206 17.47 -1.95 -3.00
C SER A 206 17.91 -0.74 -2.16
N ASP A 207 19.17 -0.34 -2.35
CA ASP A 207 19.70 0.94 -1.86
C ASP A 207 19.49 1.18 -0.36
N VAL A 208 19.84 0.16 0.42
CA VAL A 208 19.80 0.23 1.88
C VAL A 208 20.83 1.24 2.37
N LEU A 209 20.34 2.28 3.03
CA LEU A 209 21.14 3.33 3.65
C LEU A 209 20.87 3.36 5.15
N VAL A 210 21.94 3.55 5.91
CA VAL A 210 21.87 3.77 7.35
C VAL A 210 22.42 5.15 7.69
N THR A 211 21.65 5.91 8.46
CA THR A 211 22.00 7.24 8.97
C THR A 211 21.76 7.32 10.48
N ASP A 212 22.13 8.45 11.08
CA ASP A 212 21.88 8.81 12.48
C ASP A 212 22.46 7.85 13.54
N TYR A 213 23.31 6.90 13.12
CA TYR A 213 23.88 5.82 13.95
C TYR A 213 24.83 6.31 15.07
N GLN A 214 25.14 7.61 15.13
CA GLN A 214 25.95 8.18 16.21
C GLN A 214 25.11 8.87 17.30
N ASP A 215 23.79 8.98 17.10
CA ASP A 215 22.87 9.62 18.04
C ASP A 215 22.23 8.58 18.99
N GLU A 216 20.95 8.75 19.34
CA GLU A 216 20.21 7.87 20.26
C GLU A 216 19.71 6.57 19.59
N GLY A 217 19.99 6.35 18.31
CA GLY A 217 19.51 5.19 17.57
C GLY A 217 20.11 5.07 16.16
N ILE A 218 19.50 4.21 15.34
CA ILE A 218 19.86 3.97 13.95
C ILE A 218 18.65 4.32 13.09
N LYS A 219 18.82 5.14 12.05
CA LYS A 219 17.80 5.31 11.01
C LYS A 219 18.17 4.48 9.80
N VAL A 220 17.24 3.64 9.34
CA VAL A 220 17.43 2.80 8.15
C VAL A 220 16.41 3.19 7.10
N THR A 221 16.88 3.35 5.87
CA THR A 221 16.05 3.62 4.69
C THR A 221 16.38 2.65 3.57
N ALA A 222 15.39 2.27 2.77
CA ALA A 222 15.59 1.43 1.58
C ALA A 222 14.60 1.83 0.48
N LEU A 223 14.97 1.59 -0.78
CA LEU A 223 14.02 1.66 -1.88
C LEU A 223 13.22 0.36 -1.95
N VAL A 224 11.90 0.51 -2.10
CA VAL A 224 10.93 -0.57 -2.24
C VAL A 224 10.08 -0.34 -3.48
N SER A 225 9.78 -1.41 -4.21
CA SER A 225 8.87 -1.35 -5.34
C SER A 225 8.15 -2.66 -5.55
N ASP A 226 6.93 -2.59 -6.05
CA ASP A 226 6.19 -3.72 -6.59
C ASP A 226 5.37 -3.23 -7.79
N ASP A 227 5.32 -4.04 -8.86
CA ASP A 227 4.75 -3.62 -10.14
C ASP A 227 3.26 -3.95 -10.28
N LEU A 228 2.66 -4.66 -9.31
CA LEU A 228 1.32 -5.22 -9.46
C LEU A 228 0.41 -4.90 -8.26
N SER A 229 0.67 -5.46 -7.08
CA SER A 229 -0.15 -5.24 -5.90
C SER A 229 0.32 -4.08 -5.02
N GLY A 230 1.54 -3.58 -5.24
CA GLY A 230 2.13 -2.49 -4.47
C GLY A 230 2.62 -2.95 -3.10
N ILE A 231 3.33 -2.06 -2.39
CA ILE A 231 3.89 -2.37 -1.07
C ILE A 231 2.78 -2.30 -0.01
N GLY A 232 2.63 -3.39 0.76
CA GLY A 232 1.67 -3.48 1.85
C GLY A 232 2.28 -3.10 3.19
N SER A 233 3.44 -3.65 3.54
CA SER A 233 4.14 -3.33 4.80
C SER A 233 5.64 -3.57 4.70
N VAL A 234 6.42 -2.87 5.54
CA VAL A 234 7.86 -3.09 5.66
C VAL A 234 8.24 -3.21 7.12
N TYR A 235 9.00 -4.24 7.46
CA TYR A 235 9.48 -4.50 8.81
C TYR A 235 11.00 -4.50 8.88
N PHE A 236 11.53 -4.07 10.01
CA PHE A 236 12.94 -3.98 10.31
C PHE A 236 13.25 -4.82 11.56
N PRO A 237 13.49 -6.14 11.42
CA PRO A 237 13.96 -6.96 12.53
C PRO A 237 15.38 -6.59 12.89
N VAL A 238 15.61 -6.25 14.15
CA VAL A 238 16.91 -5.80 14.67
C VAL A 238 17.29 -6.60 15.91
N TRP A 239 18.56 -6.93 16.05
CA TRP A 239 19.18 -7.50 17.25
C TRP A 239 20.65 -7.11 17.32
N THR A 240 21.26 -7.16 18.50
CA THR A 240 22.71 -7.03 18.63
C THR A 240 23.40 -8.39 18.66
N GLU A 241 24.69 -8.47 18.33
CA GLU A 241 25.46 -9.72 18.49
C GLU A 241 25.73 -10.09 19.96
N ASN A 242 25.39 -9.22 20.92
CA ASN A 242 25.61 -9.51 22.33
C ASN A 242 24.69 -10.66 22.76
N ASN A 243 25.25 -11.75 23.30
CA ASN A 243 24.50 -12.96 23.66
C ASN A 243 23.67 -13.60 22.51
N GLY A 244 23.92 -13.23 21.25
CA GLY A 244 23.15 -13.69 20.10
C GLY A 244 21.85 -12.89 19.91
N GLN A 245 20.81 -13.49 19.32
CA GLN A 245 19.53 -12.81 19.04
C GLN A 245 18.61 -12.72 20.27
N ASP A 246 19.14 -12.46 21.48
CA ASP A 246 18.34 -12.45 22.70
C ASP A 246 17.47 -11.19 22.85
N ASP A 247 17.77 -10.14 22.07
CA ASP A 247 17.08 -8.85 22.06
C ASP A 247 16.38 -8.53 20.72
N LEU A 248 16.04 -9.57 19.93
CA LEU A 248 15.36 -9.41 18.64
C LEU A 248 14.02 -8.67 18.77
N ILE A 249 13.90 -7.54 18.06
CA ILE A 249 12.67 -6.73 17.96
C ILE A 249 12.32 -6.50 16.49
N TRP A 250 11.04 -6.64 16.16
CA TRP A 250 10.50 -6.33 14.83
C TRP A 250 9.91 -4.92 14.85
N HIS A 251 10.62 -3.96 14.25
CA HIS A 251 10.11 -2.59 14.11
C HIS A 251 9.27 -2.48 12.84
N GLU A 252 8.07 -1.93 12.94
CA GLU A 252 7.27 -1.57 11.77
C GLU A 252 7.81 -0.27 11.16
N GLY A 253 8.07 -0.29 9.85
CA GLY A 253 8.55 0.86 9.10
C GLY A 253 7.42 1.69 8.50
N THR A 254 7.78 2.88 8.03
CA THR A 254 6.89 3.74 7.24
C THR A 254 7.30 3.71 5.78
N VAL A 255 6.32 3.68 4.87
CA VAL A 255 6.54 3.76 3.42
C VAL A 255 5.96 5.08 2.90
N ASP A 256 6.79 5.87 2.24
CA ASP A 256 6.39 7.10 1.54
C ASP A 256 6.83 7.00 0.08
N GLY A 257 5.87 6.85 -0.84
CA GLY A 257 6.13 6.46 -2.22
C GLY A 257 6.91 5.14 -2.29
N ASN A 258 8.13 5.20 -2.85
CA ASN A 258 9.02 4.05 -2.99
C ASN A 258 10.10 3.98 -1.90
N VAL A 259 9.99 4.78 -0.83
CA VAL A 259 10.99 4.84 0.24
C VAL A 259 10.42 4.25 1.51
N ALA A 260 10.99 3.13 1.95
CA ALA A 260 10.76 2.57 3.26
C ALA A 260 11.75 3.14 4.27
N SER A 261 11.29 3.48 5.47
CA SER A 261 12.16 3.99 6.53
C SER A 261 11.73 3.56 7.93
N CYS A 262 12.70 3.39 8.82
CA CYS A 262 12.48 3.09 10.23
C CYS A 262 13.57 3.73 11.10
N TYR A 263 13.19 4.22 12.27
CA TYR A 263 14.12 4.66 13.31
C TYR A 263 14.11 3.63 14.45
N ILE A 264 15.29 3.11 14.77
CA ILE A 264 15.52 2.07 15.78
C ILE A 264 16.27 2.70 16.96
N PRO A 265 15.61 2.97 18.08
CA PRO A 265 16.27 3.49 19.28
C PRO A 265 17.26 2.47 19.84
N TYR A 266 18.45 2.92 20.25
CA TYR A 266 19.39 2.04 20.95
C TYR A 266 18.84 1.52 22.29
N SER A 267 17.93 2.27 22.92
CA SER A 267 17.26 1.85 24.14
C SER A 267 16.46 0.57 24.00
N ASP A 268 15.97 0.27 22.80
CA ASP A 268 15.17 -0.93 22.53
C ASP A 268 16.06 -2.19 22.55
N HIS A 269 17.37 -2.00 22.35
CA HIS A 269 18.42 -3.03 22.34
C HIS A 269 19.39 -2.85 23.52
N ASN A 270 18.85 -2.52 24.70
CA ASN A 270 19.59 -2.37 25.95
C ASN A 270 20.76 -1.36 25.91
N THR A 271 20.80 -0.49 24.89
CA THR A 271 21.91 0.44 24.60
C THR A 271 23.25 -0.27 24.39
N GLU A 272 23.24 -1.53 24.00
CA GLU A 272 24.44 -2.35 23.85
C GLU A 272 25.40 -1.78 22.80
N LEU A 273 26.69 -2.08 22.97
CA LEU A 273 27.75 -1.70 22.03
C LEU A 273 28.05 -2.88 21.11
N GLY A 274 28.66 -2.60 19.97
CA GLY A 274 29.01 -3.62 18.97
C GLY A 274 28.03 -3.66 17.81
N ASP A 275 27.92 -4.82 17.17
CA ASP A 275 27.22 -4.98 15.90
C ASP A 275 25.71 -5.14 16.12
N TYR A 276 24.96 -4.28 15.43
CA TYR A 276 23.51 -4.36 15.28
C TYR A 276 23.23 -4.93 13.90
N ASN A 277 22.53 -6.05 13.83
CA ASN A 277 22.07 -6.62 12.58
C ASN A 277 20.68 -6.07 12.28
N VAL A 278 20.53 -5.43 11.12
CA VAL A 278 19.25 -4.89 10.67
C VAL A 278 18.83 -5.61 9.42
N HIS A 279 17.76 -6.39 9.53
CA HIS A 279 17.07 -6.96 8.38
C HIS A 279 15.97 -6.03 7.91
N ILE A 280 15.59 -6.16 6.64
CA ILE A 280 14.48 -5.42 6.05
C ILE A 280 13.62 -6.43 5.31
N TYR A 281 12.36 -6.55 5.70
CA TYR A 281 11.35 -7.38 5.04
C TYR A 281 10.31 -6.47 4.41
N ALA A 282 10.21 -6.47 3.08
CA ALA A 282 9.13 -5.81 2.38
C ALA A 282 8.09 -6.86 1.98
N TYR A 283 6.84 -6.63 2.36
CA TYR A 283 5.68 -7.42 1.96
C TYR A 283 4.86 -6.60 0.95
N ASP A 284 4.49 -7.22 -0.17
CA ASP A 284 3.49 -6.68 -1.07
C ASP A 284 2.08 -6.85 -0.49
N ASN A 285 1.07 -6.27 -1.13
CA ASN A 285 -0.30 -6.45 -0.68
C ASN A 285 -0.81 -7.90 -0.89
N ALA A 286 -0.24 -8.64 -1.85
CA ALA A 286 -0.59 -10.03 -2.15
C ALA A 286 0.00 -11.06 -1.15
N GLY A 287 0.89 -10.63 -0.25
CA GLY A 287 1.52 -11.44 0.79
C GLY A 287 2.85 -12.07 0.39
N HIS A 288 3.43 -11.77 -0.77
CA HIS A 288 4.82 -12.14 -1.06
C HIS A 288 5.77 -11.17 -0.37
N TYR A 289 7.01 -11.62 -0.19
CA TYR A 289 8.01 -10.81 0.46
C TYR A 289 9.41 -11.00 -0.11
N THR A 290 10.21 -9.95 0.01
CA THR A 290 11.64 -9.98 -0.20
C THR A 290 12.34 -9.50 1.07
N MET A 291 13.54 -10.02 1.30
CA MET A 291 14.34 -9.65 2.46
C MET A 291 15.78 -9.31 2.05
N THR A 292 16.33 -8.25 2.64
CA THR A 292 17.76 -7.93 2.64
C THR A 292 18.23 -7.63 4.07
N GLY A 293 19.53 -7.45 4.28
CA GLY A 293 20.09 -7.14 5.59
C GLY A 293 21.40 -6.36 5.51
N THR A 294 21.70 -5.62 6.58
CA THR A 294 22.95 -4.89 6.79
C THR A 294 23.36 -4.98 8.27
N THR A 295 24.61 -4.65 8.56
CA THR A 295 25.16 -4.66 9.92
C THR A 295 25.81 -3.30 10.20
N ILE A 296 25.55 -2.77 11.40
CA ILE A 296 26.02 -1.45 11.83
C ILE A 296 26.70 -1.57 13.19
N THR A 297 27.95 -1.14 13.28
CA THR A 297 28.71 -1.21 14.53
C THR A 297 28.55 0.08 15.33
N LYS A 298 27.97 -0.01 16.53
CA LYS A 298 27.95 1.06 17.52
C LYS A 298 29.24 1.04 18.35
N ALA A 299 30.11 2.02 18.14
CA ALA A 299 31.39 2.11 18.84
C ALA A 299 31.28 2.76 20.22
N ASP A 300 32.19 2.38 21.14
CA ASP A 300 32.37 3.11 22.40
C ASP A 300 33.19 4.38 22.15
N THR A 301 32.51 5.53 22.23
CA THR A 301 33.12 6.86 22.04
C THR A 301 34.11 7.25 23.15
N PHE A 302 34.23 6.47 24.22
CA PHE A 302 35.19 6.70 25.31
C PHE A 302 36.50 5.91 25.19
N THR A 303 36.72 5.18 24.09
CA THR A 303 37.95 4.42 23.90
C THR A 303 39.14 5.33 23.52
N SER A 304 39.84 5.81 24.57
CA SER A 304 41.21 6.39 24.59
C SER A 304 41.37 7.87 24.99
N LEU A 305 40.96 8.23 26.22
CA LEU A 305 41.86 9.10 26.99
C LEU A 305 42.96 8.21 27.57
N GLY A 306 44.09 8.16 26.85
CA GLY A 306 45.23 7.30 27.14
C GLY A 306 45.57 7.24 28.63
N LYS A 307 45.94 6.05 29.09
CA LYS A 307 46.38 5.74 30.46
C LYS A 307 47.34 6.84 30.95
N VAL A 308 46.86 7.76 31.79
CA VAL A 308 47.73 8.73 32.46
C VAL A 308 48.54 7.94 33.47
N ALA A 309 49.79 7.63 33.11
CA ALA A 309 50.76 7.13 34.06
C ALA A 309 51.02 8.27 35.05
N LEU A 310 50.46 8.15 36.26
CA LEU A 310 50.89 8.95 37.39
C LEU A 310 52.21 8.35 37.86
N GLU A 311 53.33 8.91 37.40
CA GLU A 311 54.62 8.71 38.06
C GLU A 311 54.64 9.58 39.32
N SER A 312 54.83 8.93 40.47
CA SER A 312 55.11 9.52 41.78
C SER A 312 56.59 9.41 42.11
#